data_AF-A0A8H6L891-F1
#
_entry.id   AF-A0A8H6L891-F1
#
_cell.length_a   1.000
_cell.length_b   1.000
_cell.length_c   1.000
_cell.angle_alpha   90.00
_cell.angle_beta   90.00
_cell.angle_gamma   90.00
#
_symmetry.space_group_name_H-M   'P 1'
#
loop_
_entity.id
_entity.type
_entity.pdbx_description
1 polymer ?
#
loop_
_entity_poly.entity_id
_entity_poly.type
_entity_poly.pdbx_seq_one_letter_code
_entity_poly.pdbx_strand_id
1 'polypeptide(L)'
;MHFPIDGPGGEIIETVEVNLVDLKSLYGEPAQSFYGHRKLRSFKISTNYGNSFHFQPAGDAPDELPLRPMVIAPGTTITGFYASQNPEMGLISLGVISEVIRRIRERCITKPIEHASLVVKRNKRQS
;
A
#
# COMPACT_ATOMS: atom_id res chain seq x y z
N MET A 1 17.19 2.19 -11.19
CA MET A 1 16.65 1.41 -10.07
C MET A 1 15.25 0.95 -10.47
N HIS A 2 14.92 -0.34 -10.33
CA HIS A 2 13.62 -0.91 -10.72
C HIS A 2 13.18 -1.91 -9.65
N PHE A 3 12.00 -1.72 -9.07
CA PHE A 3 11.40 -2.59 -8.07
C PHE A 3 9.92 -2.81 -8.44
N PRO A 4 9.61 -3.88 -9.20
CA PRO A 4 8.25 -4.14 -9.65
C PRO A 4 7.42 -4.72 -8.50
N ILE A 5 6.17 -4.25 -8.39
CA ILE A 5 5.19 -4.68 -7.39
C ILE A 5 3.97 -5.19 -8.18
N ASP A 6 4.20 -6.25 -8.96
CA ASP A 6 3.20 -6.89 -9.82
C ASP A 6 3.41 -8.42 -9.83
N GLY A 7 3.96 -8.97 -8.75
CA GLY A 7 4.17 -10.40 -8.59
C GLY A 7 2.87 -11.21 -8.77
N PRO A 8 2.99 -12.48 -9.21
CA PRO A 8 1.84 -13.32 -9.48
C PRO A 8 0.92 -13.46 -8.25
N GLY A 9 -0.38 -13.26 -8.44
CA GLY A 9 -1.40 -13.53 -7.42
C GLY A 9 -1.94 -12.32 -6.64
N GLY A 10 -1.63 -11.09 -7.06
CA GLY A 10 -2.11 -9.88 -6.39
C GLY A 10 -1.16 -9.43 -5.28
N GLU A 11 0.13 -9.30 -5.61
CA GLU A 11 1.13 -8.72 -4.72
C GLU A 11 0.70 -7.32 -4.25
N ILE A 12 0.82 -7.10 -2.94
CA ILE A 12 0.50 -5.83 -2.29
C ILE A 12 1.65 -5.37 -1.41
N ILE A 13 1.74 -4.07 -1.21
CA ILE A 13 2.62 -3.48 -0.22
C ILE A 13 2.04 -3.76 1.16
N GLU A 14 2.78 -4.53 1.96
CA GLU A 14 2.38 -4.92 3.31
C GLU A 14 2.91 -3.92 4.33
N THR A 15 4.19 -3.54 4.21
CA THR A 15 4.84 -2.63 5.15
C THR A 15 5.67 -1.57 4.44
N VAL A 16 5.69 -0.40 5.06
CA VAL A 16 6.59 0.70 4.71
C VAL A 16 7.28 1.10 6.00
N GLU A 17 8.61 1.09 6.00
CA GLU A 17 9.41 1.48 7.15
C GLU A 17 10.26 2.69 6.78
N VAL A 18 10.37 3.68 7.68
CA VAL A 18 11.05 4.95 7.40
C VAL A 18 12.22 5.18 8.35
N ASN A 19 13.30 5.74 7.81
CA ASN A 19 14.40 6.28 8.59
C ASN A 19 14.29 7.81 8.63
N LEU A 20 14.26 8.37 9.84
CA LEU A 20 14.16 9.81 10.06
C LEU A 20 15.42 10.30 10.78
N VAL A 21 16.08 11.31 10.21
CA VAL A 21 17.25 11.96 10.81
C VAL A 21 16.90 13.32 11.40
N ASP A 22 17.56 13.66 12.50
CA ASP A 22 17.50 15.00 13.06
C ASP A 22 18.51 15.90 12.32
N LEU A 23 18.03 17.01 11.76
CA LEU A 23 18.88 17.98 11.07
C LEU A 23 19.70 18.82 12.06
N LYS A 24 19.23 18.97 13.31
CA LYS A 24 19.95 19.72 14.35
C LYS A 24 21.30 19.09 14.68
N SER A 25 21.36 17.76 14.71
CA SER A 25 22.62 17.05 14.98
C SER A 25 23.62 17.11 13.82
N LEU A 26 23.17 17.40 12.59
CA LEU A 26 24.02 17.43 11.40
C LEU A 26 24.61 18.81 11.11
N TYR A 27 23.88 19.89 11.42
CA TYR A 27 24.26 21.26 11.03
C TYR A 27 24.57 22.22 12.19
N GLY A 28 24.53 21.75 13.44
CA GLY A 28 25.17 22.43 14.58
C GLY A 28 24.47 23.64 15.20
N GLU A 29 23.42 24.19 14.60
CA GLU A 29 22.57 25.24 15.19
C GLU A 29 21.11 25.07 14.73
N PRO A 30 20.10 25.48 15.52
CA PRO A 30 18.71 25.44 15.08
C PRO A 30 18.52 26.55 14.04
N ALA A 31 18.78 26.22 12.76
CA ALA A 31 18.39 27.09 11.67
C ALA A 31 16.92 27.48 11.91
N GLN A 32 16.68 28.78 12.06
CA GLN A 32 15.45 29.44 12.52
C GLN A 32 14.31 29.31 11.50
N SER A 33 14.04 28.08 11.08
CA SER A 33 13.48 27.73 9.79
C SER A 33 12.55 26.54 9.98
N PHE A 34 11.70 26.29 8.99
CA PHE A 34 10.72 25.20 8.89
C PHE A 34 11.27 23.76 9.13
N TYR A 35 12.54 23.62 9.49
CA TYR A 35 13.34 22.40 9.65
C TYR A 35 13.50 21.94 11.11
N GLY A 36 12.65 22.41 12.04
CA GLY A 36 12.58 21.88 13.40
C GLY A 36 12.09 20.42 13.50
N HIS A 37 11.77 19.80 12.38
CA HIS A 37 11.24 18.45 12.26
C HIS A 37 12.29 17.50 11.67
N ARG A 38 12.21 16.21 12.04
CA ARG A 38 13.07 15.18 11.46
C ARG A 38 12.82 15.05 9.96
N LYS A 39 13.90 14.87 9.20
CA LYS A 39 13.86 14.68 7.74
C LYS A 39 13.85 13.18 7.42
N LEU A 40 13.10 12.78 6.40
CA LEU A 40 13.23 11.46 5.81
C LEU A 40 14.63 11.27 5.18
N ARG A 41 15.33 10.20 5.57
CA ARG A 41 16.62 9.80 4.99
C ARG A 41 16.46 8.66 4.00
N SER A 42 15.79 7.61 4.42
CA SER A 42 15.61 6.38 3.66
C SER A 42 14.26 5.76 4.00
N PHE A 43 13.79 4.85 3.15
CA PHE A 43 12.59 4.06 3.44
C PHE A 43 12.70 2.68 2.81
N LYS A 44 12.05 1.70 3.43
CA LYS A 44 11.98 0.32 2.95
C LYS A 44 10.53 -0.03 2.69
N ILE A 45 10.29 -0.65 1.54
CA ILE A 45 9.00 -1.22 1.16
C ILE A 45 9.13 -2.74 1.26
N SER A 46 8.15 -3.40 1.86
CA SER A 46 8.03 -4.87 1.84
C SER A 46 6.64 -5.30 1.37
N THR A 47 6.59 -6.40 0.63
CA THR A 47 5.35 -6.97 0.08
C THR A 47 4.98 -8.26 0.81
N ASN A 48 3.72 -8.66 0.68
CA ASN A 48 3.19 -9.91 1.27
C ASN A 48 3.82 -11.20 0.69
N TYR A 49 4.64 -11.08 -0.35
CA TYR A 49 5.41 -12.19 -0.93
C TYR A 49 6.87 -12.22 -0.46
N GLY A 50 7.23 -11.39 0.52
CA GLY A 50 8.58 -11.33 1.09
C GLY A 50 9.58 -10.52 0.24
N ASN A 51 9.14 -9.92 -0.87
CA ASN A 51 9.97 -8.98 -1.60
C ASN A 51 10.13 -7.72 -0.76
N SER A 52 11.35 -7.19 -0.68
CA SER A 52 11.57 -5.90 -0.05
C SER A 52 12.68 -5.12 -0.74
N PHE A 53 12.58 -3.80 -0.66
CA PHE A 53 13.57 -2.92 -1.24
C PHE A 53 13.76 -1.69 -0.37
N HIS A 54 15.02 -1.39 -0.07
CA HIS A 54 15.43 -0.24 0.74
C HIS A 54 15.94 0.87 -0.17
N PHE A 55 15.18 1.96 -0.22
CA PHE A 55 15.50 3.18 -0.94
C PHE A 55 16.34 4.08 -0.04
N GLN A 56 17.62 4.21 -0.37
CA GLN A 56 18.59 5.05 0.36
C GLN A 56 19.48 5.84 -0.62
N PRO A 57 20.02 7.01 -0.21
CA PRO A 57 21.00 7.75 -1.01
C PRO A 57 22.24 6.91 -1.34
N ALA A 58 22.81 7.12 -2.53
CA ALA A 58 24.03 6.43 -2.95
C ALA A 58 25.24 6.94 -2.15
N GLY A 59 26.06 6.02 -1.64
CA GLY A 59 27.27 6.34 -0.88
C GLY A 59 27.08 6.49 0.62
N ASP A 60 25.84 6.41 1.11
CA ASP A 60 25.55 6.41 2.54
C ASP A 60 25.94 5.05 3.17
N ALA A 61 26.64 5.11 4.31
CA ALA A 61 26.83 3.95 5.18
C ALA A 61 25.46 3.39 5.59
N PRO A 62 25.33 2.06 5.78
CA PRO A 62 24.08 1.44 6.20
C PRO A 62 23.51 2.18 7.40
N ASP A 63 22.19 2.42 7.36
CA ASP A 63 21.51 3.20 8.39
C ASP A 63 21.80 2.66 9.80
N GLU A 64 22.54 3.43 10.60
CA GLU A 64 22.74 3.11 12.02
C GLU A 64 21.45 3.31 12.84
N LEU A 65 20.52 4.10 12.31
CA LEU A 65 19.23 4.36 12.93
C LEU A 65 18.19 3.30 12.52
N PRO A 66 17.37 2.80 13.46
CA PRO A 66 16.37 1.80 13.17
C PRO A 66 15.28 2.37 12.25
N LEU A 67 14.91 1.58 11.24
CA LEU A 67 13.71 1.82 10.44
C LEU A 67 12.47 1.73 11.35
N ARG A 68 11.51 2.63 11.13
CA ARG A 68 10.26 2.68 11.90
C ARG A 68 9.09 2.33 11.00
N PRO A 69 8.30 1.29 11.32
CA PRO A 69 7.14 0.94 10.51
C PRO A 69 6.10 2.06 10.55
N MET A 70 5.54 2.37 9.38
CA MET A 70 4.40 3.27 9.25
C MET A 70 3.13 2.51 9.65
N VAL A 71 2.44 3.02 10.66
CA VAL A 71 1.20 2.40 11.15
C VAL A 71 0.07 2.69 10.18
N ILE A 72 -0.60 1.63 9.72
CA ILE A 72 -1.86 1.71 8.98
C ILE A 72 -3.01 1.17 9.83
N ALA A 73 -4.24 1.55 9.49
CA ALA A 73 -5.42 1.05 10.19
C ALA A 73 -5.58 -0.47 9.99
N PRO A 74 -5.90 -1.26 11.04
CA PRO A 74 -6.14 -2.69 10.91
C PRO A 74 -7.21 -3.01 9.85
N GLY A 75 -6.97 -4.02 9.02
CA GLY A 75 -7.89 -4.42 7.95
C GLY A 75 -7.88 -3.53 6.70
N THR A 76 -6.95 -2.56 6.63
CA THR A 76 -6.68 -1.77 5.41
C THR A 76 -5.42 -2.26 4.70
N THR A 77 -5.28 -1.89 3.44
CA THR A 77 -4.08 -2.15 2.62
C THR A 77 -3.56 -0.83 2.07
N ILE A 78 -2.24 -0.71 1.91
CA ILE A 78 -1.61 0.46 1.33
C ILE A 78 -1.97 0.53 -0.15
N THR A 79 -2.62 1.62 -0.57
CA THR A 79 -3.03 1.85 -1.96
C THR A 79 -2.34 3.04 -2.61
N GLY A 80 -1.65 3.85 -1.81
CA GLY A 80 -0.92 4.99 -2.34
C GLY A 80 0.04 5.62 -1.33
N PHE A 81 0.75 6.63 -1.82
CA PHE A 81 1.69 7.41 -1.05
C PHE A 81 1.40 8.89 -1.24
N TYR A 82 1.71 9.69 -0.23
CA TYR A 82 1.83 11.13 -0.36
C TYR A 82 3.20 11.55 0.18
N ALA A 83 3.72 12.65 -0.34
CA ALA A 83 5.08 13.07 -0.05
C ALA A 83 5.21 14.58 -0.08
N SER A 84 6.22 15.09 0.61
CA SER A 84 6.70 16.46 0.42
C SER A 84 8.15 16.42 -0.05
N GLN A 85 8.46 17.27 -1.03
CA GLN A 85 9.81 17.44 -1.55
C GLN A 85 10.26 18.88 -1.36
N ASN A 86 11.55 19.06 -1.12
CA ASN A 86 12.24 20.33 -1.15
C ASN A 86 13.26 20.33 -2.32
N PRO A 87 13.38 21.42 -3.09
CA PRO A 87 14.28 21.47 -4.25
C PRO A 87 15.75 21.18 -3.95
N GLU A 88 16.25 21.60 -2.79
CA GLU A 88 17.66 21.46 -2.39
C GLU A 88 17.91 20.13 -1.67
N MET A 89 16.91 19.62 -0.96
CA MET A 89 17.04 18.50 -0.05
C MET A 89 16.41 17.19 -0.54
N GLY A 90 15.66 17.23 -1.64
CA GLY A 90 14.93 16.09 -2.18
C GLY A 90 13.67 15.75 -1.37
N LEU A 91 13.36 14.45 -1.26
CA LEU A 91 12.22 13.96 -0.49
C LEU A 91 12.43 14.20 1.01
N ILE A 92 11.54 14.98 1.64
CA ILE A 92 11.69 15.36 3.06
C ILE A 92 10.68 14.65 3.98
N SER A 93 9.54 14.22 3.45
CA SER A 93 8.54 13.44 4.16
C SER A 93 7.83 12.46 3.24
N LEU A 94 7.41 11.33 3.82
CA LEU A 94 6.65 10.28 3.15
C LEU A 94 5.49 9.86 4.06
N GLY A 95 4.34 9.67 3.45
CA GLY A 95 3.12 9.19 4.06
C GLY A 95 2.49 8.08 3.21
N VAL A 96 1.69 7.24 3.86
CA VAL A 96 0.94 6.16 3.21
C VAL A 96 -0.55 6.44 3.25
N ILE A 97 -1.24 6.04 2.18
CA ILE A 97 -2.69 6.02 2.08
C ILE A 97 -3.10 4.56 2.20
N SER A 98 -4.03 4.26 3.10
CA SER A 98 -4.55 2.89 3.26
C SER A 98 -6.07 2.85 3.18
N GLU A 99 -6.58 1.81 2.51
CA GLU A 99 -8.00 1.65 2.19
C GLU A 99 -8.49 0.22 2.50
N VAL A 100 -9.78 0.08 2.78
CA VAL A 100 -10.41 -1.24 2.90
C VAL A 100 -10.74 -1.75 1.50
N ILE A 101 -10.01 -2.76 1.03
CA ILE A 101 -10.26 -3.37 -0.28
C ILE A 101 -11.32 -4.46 -0.13
N ARG A 102 -12.52 -4.22 -0.66
CA ARG A 102 -13.54 -5.26 -0.81
C ARG A 102 -13.12 -6.16 -1.97
N ARG A 103 -12.78 -7.43 -1.68
CA ARG A 103 -12.64 -8.43 -2.76
C ARG A 103 -13.98 -8.51 -3.49
N ILE A 104 -13.99 -8.10 -4.75
CA ILE A 104 -15.10 -8.42 -5.65
C ILE A 104 -15.05 -9.94 -5.80
N ARG A 105 -15.87 -10.66 -5.02
CA ARG A 105 -16.14 -12.05 -5.31
C ARG A 105 -16.69 -12.11 -6.73
N GLU A 106 -16.11 -13.00 -7.52
CA GLU A 106 -16.50 -13.33 -8.88
C GLU A 106 -18.03 -13.29 -9.02
N ARG A 107 -18.53 -12.63 -10.06
CA ARG A 107 -19.95 -12.67 -10.40
C ARG A 107 -20.35 -14.13 -10.49
N CYS A 108 -21.28 -14.55 -9.63
CA CYS A 108 -21.95 -15.84 -9.75
C CYS A 108 -22.42 -16.00 -11.19
N ILE A 109 -21.91 -17.03 -11.87
CA ILE A 109 -22.49 -17.55 -13.10
C ILE A 109 -23.87 -18.09 -12.73
N THR A 110 -24.91 -17.25 -12.77
CA THR A 110 -26.28 -17.75 -12.81
C THR A 110 -26.53 -18.28 -14.21
N LYS A 111 -26.61 -19.61 -14.32
CA LYS A 111 -27.04 -20.33 -15.53
C LYS A 111 -28.38 -19.77 -16.03
N PRO A 112 -28.66 -19.78 -17.34
CA PRO A 112 -29.94 -19.33 -17.87
C PRO A 112 -31.06 -20.23 -17.37
N ILE A 113 -32.15 -19.62 -16.90
CA ILE A 113 -33.38 -20.31 -16.50
C ILE A 113 -34.06 -20.80 -17.79
N GLU A 114 -33.97 -22.09 -18.07
CA GLU A 114 -34.85 -22.72 -19.05
C GLU A 114 -36.28 -22.72 -18.50
N HIS A 115 -37.18 -22.02 -19.19
CA HIS A 115 -38.61 -22.07 -18.93
C HIS A 115 -39.15 -23.47 -19.27
N ALA A 116 -39.25 -24.33 -18.26
CA ALA A 116 -40.02 -25.57 -18.36
C ALA A 116 -41.52 -25.22 -18.41
N SER A 117 -42.10 -25.22 -19.61
CA SER A 117 -43.55 -25.17 -19.82
C SER A 117 -44.19 -26.45 -19.29
N LEU A 118 -44.77 -26.39 -18.09
CA LEU A 118 -45.62 -27.44 -17.55
C LEU A 118 -46.94 -27.48 -18.34
N VAL A 119 -47.05 -28.48 -19.22
CA VAL A 119 -48.28 -28.88 -19.90
C VAL A 119 -49.25 -29.44 -18.85
N VAL A 120 -50.24 -28.63 -18.44
CA VAL A 120 -51.37 -29.12 -17.64
C VAL A 120 -52.43 -29.72 -18.58
N LYS A 121 -52.40 -31.06 -18.73
CA LYS A 121 -53.52 -31.82 -19.30
C LYS A 121 -54.67 -31.83 -18.29
N ARG A 122 -55.72 -31.03 -18.53
CA ARG A 122 -57.01 -31.16 -17.83
C ARG A 122 -57.76 -32.38 -18.38
N ASN A 123 -57.74 -33.48 -17.62
CA ASN A 123 -58.70 -34.58 -17.77
C ASN A 123 -60.05 -34.13 -17.22
N LYS A 124 -61.05 -33.95 -18.09
CA LYS A 124 -62.47 -33.97 -17.69
C LYS A 124 -62.99 -35.39 -17.87
N ARG A 125 -63.35 -36.04 -16.77
CA ARG A 125 -64.21 -37.23 -16.76
C ARG A 125 -65.19 -37.11 -15.60
N GLN A 126 -66.42 -37.50 -15.92
CA GLN A 126 -67.56 -37.85 -15.06
C GLN A 126 -68.35 -36.64 -14.51
N SER A 127 -69.69 -36.65 -14.57
CA SER A 127 -70.66 -37.75 -14.71
C SER A 127 -71.92 -37.26 -15.40
#